data_AF-A0A2S6QK14-F1
#
_entry.id   AF-A0A2S6QK14-F1
#
_cell.length_a   1.000
_cell.length_b   1.000
_cell.length_c   1.000
_cell.angle_alpha   90.00
_cell.angle_beta   90.00
_cell.angle_gamma   90.00
#
_symmetry.space_group_name_H-M   'P 1'
#
loop_
_entity.id
_entity.type
_entity.pdbx_description
1 polymer ?
#
loop_
_entity_poly.entity_id
_entity_poly.type
_entity_poly.pdbx_seq_one_letter_code
_entity_poly.pdbx_strand_id
1 'polypeptide(L)'
;MSENLDRDEVLYLLDKLNSDDDTEVLQSAKKLKNNLKTAGVTWDDLLLPYEENENLELNSTSLTEDGSNKPKSGDVDLESKTMALIDDLLSDSNRSEEMREELEEYKTDIKEGDFTEKDHQYVRALHQRLSK
;
A
#
# COMPACT_ATOMS: atom_id res chain seq x y z
N MET A 1 -3.58 29.63 -16.97
CA MET A 1 -4.76 28.93 -16.43
C MET A 1 -4.39 27.46 -16.42
N SER A 2 -4.16 26.88 -15.25
CA SER A 2 -3.96 25.42 -15.15
C SER A 2 -5.33 24.79 -15.27
N GLU A 3 -5.54 24.01 -16.32
CA GLU A 3 -6.65 23.05 -16.33
C GLU A 3 -6.39 22.06 -15.19
N ASN A 4 -7.35 22.00 -14.26
CA ASN A 4 -7.31 21.01 -13.19
C ASN A 4 -7.31 19.62 -13.85
N LEU A 5 -6.32 18.80 -13.51
CA LEU A 5 -6.22 17.44 -14.00
C LEU A 5 -7.47 16.66 -13.56
N ASP A 6 -8.26 16.15 -14.50
CA ASP A 6 -9.43 15.33 -14.19
C ASP A 6 -8.97 13.95 -13.72
N ARG A 7 -9.19 13.68 -12.43
CA ARG A 7 -8.78 12.43 -11.78
C ARG A 7 -9.47 11.22 -12.40
N ASP A 8 -10.75 11.33 -12.75
CA ASP A 8 -11.51 10.20 -13.28
C ASP A 8 -11.04 9.86 -14.70
N GLU A 9 -10.68 10.89 -15.50
CA GLU A 9 -10.07 10.67 -16.81
C GLU A 9 -8.69 10.01 -16.70
N VAL A 10 -7.86 10.42 -15.73
CA VAL A 10 -6.55 9.80 -15.50
C VAL A 10 -6.68 8.34 -15.09
N LEU A 11 -7.60 8.02 -14.17
CA LEU A 11 -7.86 6.64 -13.75
C LEU A 11 -8.35 5.77 -14.91
N TYR A 12 -9.25 6.30 -15.75
CA TYR A 12 -9.71 5.61 -16.95
C TYR A 12 -8.57 5.33 -17.96
N LEU A 13 -7.66 6.29 -18.16
CA LEU A 13 -6.52 6.09 -19.06
C LEU A 13 -5.49 5.10 -18.51
N LEU A 14 -5.33 5.05 -17.19
CA LEU A 14 -4.47 4.06 -16.52
C LEU A 14 -5.07 2.65 -16.64
N ASP A 15 -6.38 2.50 -16.47
CA ASP A 15 -7.09 1.23 -16.67
C ASP A 15 -6.90 0.69 -18.10
N LYS A 16 -6.97 1.59 -19.09
CA LYS A 16 -6.71 1.24 -20.51
C LYS A 16 -5.29 0.78 -20.82
N LEU A 17 -4.31 1.06 -19.95
CA LEU A 17 -2.96 0.51 -20.13
C LEU A 17 -2.91 -1.01 -19.94
N ASN A 18 -3.96 -1.61 -19.36
CA ASN A 18 -4.11 -3.05 -19.18
C ASN A 18 -4.83 -3.73 -20.37
N SER A 19 -5.08 -3.01 -21.47
CA SER A 19 -5.71 -3.58 -22.68
C SER A 19 -4.74 -4.50 -23.44
N ASP A 20 -5.26 -5.55 -24.07
CA ASP A 20 -4.50 -6.47 -24.93
C ASP A 20 -4.16 -5.85 -26.31
N ASP A 21 -4.75 -4.70 -26.65
CA ASP A 21 -4.44 -3.96 -27.89
C ASP A 21 -3.33 -2.93 -27.65
N ASP A 22 -2.12 -3.25 -28.14
CA ASP A 22 -0.96 -2.37 -28.12
C ASP A 22 -1.24 -0.96 -28.66
N THR A 23 -2.14 -0.82 -29.65
CA THR A 23 -2.49 0.48 -30.23
C THR A 23 -3.24 1.33 -29.20
N GLU A 24 -4.17 0.73 -28.46
CA GLU A 24 -4.95 1.39 -27.43
C GLU A 24 -4.08 1.78 -26.24
N VAL A 25 -3.15 0.90 -25.83
CA VAL A 25 -2.16 1.19 -24.79
C VAL A 25 -1.31 2.40 -25.17
N LEU A 26 -0.76 2.42 -26.39
CA LEU A 26 0.07 3.53 -26.87
C LEU A 26 -0.69 4.85 -26.98
N GLN A 27 -1.94 4.82 -27.44
CA GLN A 27 -2.78 6.03 -27.51
C GLN A 27 -3.11 6.55 -26.11
N SER A 28 -3.47 5.66 -25.19
CA SER A 28 -3.81 6.01 -23.81
C SER A 28 -2.59 6.59 -23.07
N ALA A 29 -1.41 5.97 -23.22
CA ALA A 29 -0.17 6.48 -22.64
C ALA A 29 0.22 7.86 -23.19
N LYS A 30 0.07 8.09 -24.51
CA LYS A 30 0.32 9.40 -25.11
C LYS A 30 -0.66 10.46 -24.61
N LYS A 31 -1.94 10.10 -24.46
CA LYS A 31 -2.96 11.01 -23.96
C LYS A 31 -2.71 11.37 -22.49
N LEU A 32 -2.40 10.39 -21.66
CA LEU A 32 -2.01 10.59 -20.26
C LEU A 32 -0.82 11.55 -20.14
N LYS A 33 0.25 11.31 -20.90
CA LYS A 33 1.42 12.20 -20.94
C LYS A 33 1.07 13.64 -21.33
N ASN A 34 0.19 13.82 -22.31
CA ASN A 34 -0.26 15.15 -22.72
C ASN A 34 -1.10 15.82 -21.63
N ASN A 35 -1.98 15.08 -20.96
CA ASN A 35 -2.80 15.61 -19.86
C ASN A 35 -1.92 16.11 -18.70
N LEU A 36 -0.91 15.34 -18.27
CA LEU A 36 0.06 15.80 -17.26
C LEU A 36 0.81 17.06 -17.73
N LYS A 37 1.28 17.08 -18.99
CA LYS A 37 2.01 18.21 -19.55
C LYS A 37 1.16 19.49 -19.63
N THR A 38 -0.12 19.39 -20.01
CA THR A 38 -1.04 20.53 -20.10
C THR A 38 -1.39 21.06 -18.72
N ALA A 39 -1.60 20.18 -17.75
CA ALA A 39 -1.83 20.55 -16.35
C ALA A 39 -0.57 21.12 -15.67
N GLY A 40 0.61 20.92 -16.26
CA GLY A 40 1.89 21.38 -15.71
C GLY A 40 2.32 20.62 -14.46
N VAL A 41 1.82 19.39 -14.30
CA VAL A 41 2.09 18.51 -13.15
C VAL A 41 2.96 17.33 -13.57
N THR A 42 3.86 16.92 -12.70
CA THR A 42 4.70 15.73 -12.86
C THR A 42 4.15 14.56 -12.03
N TRP A 43 4.67 13.35 -12.27
CA TRP A 43 4.31 12.22 -11.42
C TRP A 43 4.72 12.42 -9.96
N ASP A 44 5.82 13.13 -9.70
CA ASP A 44 6.26 13.48 -8.35
C ASP A 44 5.30 14.43 -7.63
N ASP A 45 4.53 15.23 -8.38
CA ASP A 45 3.51 16.13 -7.82
C ASP A 45 2.19 15.40 -7.52
N LEU A 46 1.90 14.32 -8.27
CA LEU A 46 0.66 13.54 -8.15
C LEU A 46 0.80 12.38 -7.17
N LEU A 47 1.97 11.76 -7.15
CA LEU A 47 2.29 10.71 -6.22
C LEU A 47 2.70 11.40 -4.92
N LEU A 48 1.98 11.08 -3.85
CA LEU A 48 2.47 11.46 -2.54
C LEU A 48 3.87 10.85 -2.38
N PRO A 49 4.89 11.63 -2.01
CA PRO A 49 6.13 11.03 -1.56
C PRO A 49 5.75 9.97 -0.52
N TYR A 50 6.43 8.83 -0.57
CA TYR A 50 6.37 7.91 0.55
C TYR A 50 6.98 8.65 1.74
N GLU A 51 6.14 9.42 2.45
CA GLU A 51 6.47 9.89 3.77
C GLU A 51 6.46 8.62 4.61
N GLU A 52 7.66 8.04 4.81
CA GLU A 52 7.98 7.49 6.11
C GLU A 52 7.42 8.51 7.09
N ASN A 53 6.34 8.17 7.79
CA ASN A 53 5.81 9.05 8.80
C ASN A 53 6.94 9.21 9.83
N GLU A 54 7.75 10.26 9.73
CA GLU A 54 8.85 10.61 10.65
C GLU A 54 8.34 10.97 12.05
N ASN A 55 7.05 10.73 12.33
CA ASN A 55 6.48 10.70 13.68
C ASN A 55 6.40 9.28 14.26
N LEU A 56 6.98 8.29 13.59
CA LEU A 56 7.48 7.09 14.22
C LEU A 56 8.91 7.40 14.61
N GLU A 57 9.19 7.45 15.92
CA GLU A 57 10.54 7.54 16.45
C GLU A 57 11.45 6.51 15.78
N LEU A 58 12.15 6.96 14.74
CA LEU A 58 13.18 6.27 14.00
C LEU A 58 14.33 6.00 14.97
N ASN A 59 14.38 4.79 15.52
CA ASN A 59 15.68 4.18 15.75
C ASN A 59 16.15 3.60 14.41
N SER A 60 16.65 4.49 13.57
CA SER A 60 17.35 4.16 12.33
C SER A 60 18.54 3.26 12.66
N THR A 61 18.43 1.97 12.38
CA THR A 61 19.61 1.14 12.16
C THR A 61 19.61 0.61 10.75
N SER A 62 20.27 1.42 9.90
CA SER A 62 21.21 1.01 8.87
C SER A 62 20.82 -0.18 8.00
N LEU A 63 20.56 0.17 6.73
CA LEU A 63 20.79 -0.68 5.56
C LEU A 63 22.07 -1.52 5.73
N THR A 64 21.88 -2.84 5.83
CA THR A 64 22.83 -3.81 5.29
C THR A 64 22.00 -4.87 4.61
N GLU A 65 22.09 -4.91 3.28
CA GLU A 65 21.83 -6.12 2.50
C GLU A 65 22.67 -7.25 3.10
N ASP A 66 22.04 -8.14 3.86
CA ASP A 66 22.57 -9.48 4.09
C ASP A 66 21.42 -10.45 4.32
N GLY A 67 21.30 -11.42 3.43
CA GLY A 67 20.30 -12.47 3.44
C GLY A 67 20.56 -13.46 4.56
N SER A 68 20.27 -13.07 5.79
CA SER A 68 20.23 -13.97 6.94
C SER A 68 19.01 -13.66 7.78
N ASN A 69 17.96 -14.42 7.47
CA ASN A 69 16.71 -14.51 8.23
C ASN A 69 17.01 -15.00 9.66
N LYS A 70 17.19 -14.06 10.59
CA LYS A 70 17.23 -14.33 12.02
C LYS A 70 16.39 -13.26 12.70
N PRO A 71 15.39 -13.62 13.52
CA PRO A 71 14.46 -12.66 14.09
C PRO A 71 15.26 -11.72 15.01
N LYS A 72 15.33 -10.44 14.62
CA LYS A 72 15.87 -9.40 15.49
C LYS A 72 14.81 -9.15 16.55
N SER A 73 15.19 -9.04 17.81
CA SER A 73 14.26 -8.82 18.94
C SER A 73 13.38 -7.56 18.85
N GLY A 74 13.45 -6.77 17.77
CA GLY A 74 12.50 -5.70 17.43
C GLY A 74 11.26 -6.18 16.66
N ASP A 75 11.32 -7.33 15.97
CA ASP A 75 10.18 -7.91 15.22
C ASP A 75 9.03 -8.31 16.14
N VAL A 76 9.35 -8.85 17.33
CA VAL A 76 8.34 -9.35 18.26
C VAL A 76 7.34 -8.27 18.71
N ASP A 77 7.79 -7.02 18.79
CA ASP A 77 6.95 -5.87 19.13
C ASP A 77 6.06 -5.46 17.94
N LEU A 78 6.57 -5.58 16.71
CA LEU A 78 5.81 -5.33 15.48
C LEU A 78 4.75 -6.41 15.24
N GLU A 79 5.12 -7.68 15.34
CA GLU A 79 4.23 -8.84 15.26
C GLU A 79 3.09 -8.73 16.27
N SER A 80 3.40 -8.41 17.52
CA SER A 80 2.41 -8.25 18.59
C SER A 80 1.44 -7.08 18.31
N LYS A 81 1.96 -5.95 17.79
CA LYS A 81 1.13 -4.80 17.39
C LYS A 81 0.22 -5.15 16.22
N THR A 82 0.72 -5.85 15.21
CA THR A 82 -0.08 -6.27 14.06
C THR A 82 -1.14 -7.29 14.46
N MET A 83 -0.81 -8.25 15.32
CA MET A 83 -1.81 -9.17 15.87
C MET A 83 -2.94 -8.45 16.59
N ALA A 84 -2.63 -7.43 17.40
CA ALA A 84 -3.64 -6.62 18.08
C ALA A 84 -4.55 -5.85 17.09
N LEU A 85 -4.00 -5.35 15.98
CA LEU A 85 -4.79 -4.70 14.92
C LEU A 85 -5.71 -5.69 14.21
N ILE A 86 -5.23 -6.90 13.94
CA ILE A 86 -6.04 -7.97 13.34
C ILE A 86 -7.16 -8.39 14.30
N ASP A 87 -6.88 -8.51 15.61
CA ASP A 87 -7.89 -8.81 16.63
C ASP A 87 -8.99 -7.73 16.68
N ASP A 88 -8.61 -6.46 16.58
CA ASP A 88 -9.57 -5.35 16.55
C ASP A 88 -10.41 -5.38 15.26
N LEU A 89 -9.80 -5.68 14.12
CA LEU A 89 -10.53 -5.92 12.88
C LEU A 89 -11.53 -7.08 13.04
N LEU A 90 -11.10 -8.24 13.57
CA LEU A 90 -11.96 -9.42 13.74
C LEU A 90 -13.10 -9.24 14.76
N SER A 91 -12.97 -8.26 15.65
CA SER A 91 -13.98 -7.94 16.67
C SER A 91 -15.24 -7.31 16.07
N ASP A 92 -15.16 -6.76 14.86
CA ASP A 92 -16.33 -6.27 14.12
C ASP A 92 -17.04 -7.43 13.39
N SER A 93 -18.21 -7.81 13.89
CA SER A 93 -19.05 -8.89 13.32
C SER A 93 -19.73 -8.52 12.00
N ASN A 94 -19.65 -7.26 11.56
CA ASN A 94 -20.21 -6.81 10.29
C ASN A 94 -19.27 -7.06 9.09
N ARG A 95 -18.10 -7.66 9.32
CA ARG A 95 -17.15 -8.04 8.27
C ARG A 95 -17.58 -9.32 7.55
N SER A 96 -17.26 -9.40 6.26
CA SER A 96 -17.51 -10.61 5.47
C SER A 96 -16.74 -11.81 6.02
N GLU A 97 -17.29 -12.99 5.80
CA GLU A 97 -16.66 -14.27 6.20
C GLU A 97 -15.30 -14.43 5.52
N GLU A 98 -15.21 -14.11 4.22
CA GLU A 98 -13.96 -14.09 3.45
C GLU A 98 -12.88 -13.21 4.10
N MET A 99 -13.22 -11.98 4.51
CA MET A 99 -12.27 -11.07 5.16
C MET A 99 -11.80 -11.59 6.52
N ARG A 100 -12.67 -12.30 7.25
CA ARG A 100 -12.32 -12.87 8.55
C ARG A 100 -11.36 -14.04 8.39
N GLU A 101 -11.58 -14.88 7.38
CA GLU A 101 -10.70 -16.00 7.03
C GLU A 101 -9.31 -15.47 6.64
N GLU A 102 -9.22 -14.47 5.76
CA GLU A 102 -7.95 -13.82 5.40
C GLU A 102 -7.19 -13.27 6.62
N LEU A 103 -7.90 -12.62 7.54
CA LEU A 103 -7.30 -12.08 8.77
C LEU A 103 -6.81 -13.18 9.74
N GLU A 104 -7.47 -14.33 9.76
CA GLU A 104 -7.02 -15.50 10.54
C GLU A 104 -5.79 -16.17 9.89
N GLU A 105 -5.72 -16.20 8.56
CA GLU A 105 -4.53 -16.65 7.81
C GLU A 105 -3.32 -15.76 8.14
N TYR A 106 -3.47 -14.44 8.11
CA TYR A 106 -2.39 -13.51 8.47
C TYR A 106 -1.84 -13.72 9.88
N LYS A 107 -2.67 -14.10 10.86
CA LYS A 107 -2.17 -14.46 12.20
C LYS A 107 -1.29 -15.70 12.20
N THR A 108 -1.54 -16.63 11.28
CA THR A 108 -0.76 -17.85 11.13
C THR A 108 0.58 -17.52 10.49
N ASP A 109 0.57 -16.73 9.41
CA ASP A 109 1.78 -16.26 8.72
C ASP A 109 2.72 -15.49 9.67
N ILE A 110 2.17 -14.61 10.53
CA ILE A 110 2.93 -13.89 11.55
C ILE A 110 3.61 -14.86 12.54
N LYS A 111 2.95 -15.95 12.95
CA LYS A 111 3.55 -16.94 13.86
C LYS A 111 4.60 -17.80 13.19
N GLU A 112 4.46 -18.06 11.90
CA GLU A 112 5.41 -18.81 11.10
C GLU A 112 6.61 -17.96 10.68
N GLY A 113 6.53 -16.64 10.86
CA GLY A 113 7.55 -15.68 10.43
C GLY A 113 7.58 -15.47 8.92
N ASP A 114 6.49 -15.84 8.23
CA ASP A 114 6.27 -15.63 6.79
C ASP A 114 5.38 -14.39 6.55
N PHE A 115 5.58 -13.36 7.38
CA PHE A 115 4.86 -12.10 7.28
C PHE A 115 5.87 -10.98 7.16
N THR A 116 5.84 -10.27 6.03
CA THR A 116 6.85 -9.25 5.74
C THR A 116 6.49 -7.91 6.38
N GLU A 117 7.48 -7.03 6.52
CA GLU A 117 7.26 -5.63 6.94
C GLU A 117 6.17 -4.93 6.11
N LYS A 118 6.06 -5.24 4.81
CA LYS A 118 5.01 -4.69 3.95
C LYS A 118 3.62 -5.16 4.34
N ASP A 119 3.49 -6.41 4.76
CA ASP A 119 2.23 -6.99 5.21
C ASP A 119 1.81 -6.37 6.56
N HIS A 120 2.76 -6.13 7.46
CA HIS A 120 2.52 -5.37 8.70
C HIS A 120 1.99 -3.95 8.40
N GLN A 121 2.58 -3.26 7.41
CA GLN A 121 2.13 -1.94 6.98
C GLN A 121 0.74 -1.98 6.35
N TYR A 122 0.45 -3.00 5.54
CA TYR A 122 -0.87 -3.18 4.92
C TYR A 122 -1.97 -3.32 5.98
N VAL A 123 -1.79 -4.21 6.96
CA VAL A 123 -2.76 -4.39 8.06
C VAL A 123 -3.01 -3.08 8.82
N ARG A 124 -1.95 -2.30 9.06
CA ARG A 124 -2.08 -1.00 9.73
C ARG A 124 -2.89 0.01 8.91
N ALA A 125 -2.63 0.12 7.61
CA ALA A 125 -3.36 1.02 6.72
C ALA A 125 -4.84 0.59 6.57
N LEU A 126 -5.06 -0.72 6.48
CA LEU A 126 -6.39 -1.33 6.42
C LEU A 126 -7.21 -1.01 7.69
N HIS A 127 -6.60 -1.19 8.87
CA HIS A 127 -7.21 -0.84 10.15
C HIS A 127 -7.60 0.63 10.23
N GLN A 128 -6.71 1.55 9.83
CA GLN A 128 -7.00 2.99 9.80
C GLN A 128 -8.16 3.36 8.87
N ARG A 129 -8.28 2.68 7.72
CA ARG A 129 -9.37 2.93 6.77
C ARG A 129 -10.71 2.45 7.29
N LEU A 130 -10.73 1.33 7.99
CA LEU A 130 -11.96 0.65 8.42
C LEU A 130 -12.42 1.08 9.82
N SER A 131 -11.57 1.74 10.59
CA SER A 131 -11.91 2.28 11.92
C SER A 131 -12.39 3.74 11.88
N LYS A 132 -12.75 4.26 10.71
CA LYS A 132 -13.18 5.64 10.46
C LYS A 132 -14.64 5.70 10.09
#